data_AF-A0A914JZR0-F1
#
_entry.id   AF-A0A914JZR0-F1
#
_cell.length_a   1.000
_cell.length_b   1.000
_cell.length_c   1.000
_cell.angle_alpha   90.00
_cell.angle_beta   90.00
_cell.angle_gamma   90.00
#
_symmetry.space_group_name_H-M   'P 1'
#
loop_
_entity.id
_entity.type
_entity.pdbx_description
1 polymer ?
#
loop_
_entity_poly.entity_id
_entity_poly.type
_entity_poly.pdbx_seq_one_letter_code
_entity_poly.pdbx_strand_id
1 'polypeptide(L)' 'VAAKFFANKFACGCSVSGPDELTIQGDFTDQLFDVIPEKWKQIDEDYIEDLGDEKAA' A
#
# COMPACT_ATOMS: atom_id res chain seq x y z
N VAL A 1 0.06 -7.74 9.73
CA VAL A 1 -1.42 -7.76 9.59
C VAL A 1 -1.88 -7.03 8.32
N ALA A 2 -1.21 -5.95 7.90
CA ALA A 2 -1.47 -5.27 6.62
C ALA A 2 -1.14 -6.12 5.37
N ALA A 3 0.04 -6.75 5.33
CA ALA A 3 0.46 -7.63 4.23
C ALA A 3 -0.62 -8.64 3.81
N LYS A 4 -1.14 -9.41 4.78
CA LYS A 4 -2.15 -10.44 4.54
C LYS A 4 -3.47 -9.88 4.01
N PHE A 5 -3.83 -8.65 4.41
CA PHE A 5 -5.01 -7.96 3.91
C PHE A 5 -4.81 -7.55 2.45
N PHE A 6 -3.67 -6.91 2.13
CA PHE A 6 -3.34 -6.55 0.76
C PHE A 6 -3.19 -7.76 -0.16
N ALA A 7 -2.65 -8.89 0.34
CA ALA A 7 -2.60 -10.16 -0.39
C ALA A 7 -4.00 -10.63 -0.82
N ASN A 8 -4.97 -10.51 0.09
CA ASN A 8 -6.35 -10.94 -0.16
C ASN A 8 -7.12 -9.93 -1.03
N LYS A 9 -6.94 -8.63 -0.79
CA LYS A 9 -7.65 -7.56 -1.51
C LYS A 9 -7.18 -7.47 -2.96
N PHE A 10 -5.86 -7.50 -3.19
CA PHE A 10 -5.29 -7.32 -4.52
C PHE A 10 -5.05 -8.63 -5.27
N ALA A 11 -5.21 -9.79 -4.63
CA ALA A 11 -4.90 -11.11 -5.18
C ALA A 11 -3.49 -11.22 -5.79
N CYS A 12 -2.61 -10.28 -5.45
CA CYS A 12 -1.25 -10.15 -5.95
C CYS A 12 -0.27 -10.51 -4.84
N GLY A 13 0.92 -10.98 -5.24
CA GLY A 13 2.00 -11.26 -4.31
C GLY A 13 2.39 -9.99 -3.58
N CYS A 14 2.08 -9.90 -2.29
CA CYS A 14 2.63 -8.89 -1.42
C CYS A 14 3.70 -9.54 -0.54
N SER A 15 4.83 -8.88 -0.42
CA SER A 15 5.95 -9.33 0.41
C SER A 15 6.31 -8.23 1.39
N VAL A 16 6.60 -8.63 2.62
CA VAL A 16 7.14 -7.71 3.61
C VAL A 16 8.63 -7.58 3.30
N SER A 17 9.03 -6.43 2.73
CA SER A 17 10.41 -6.15 2.37
C SER A 17 11.24 -5.68 3.57
N GLY A 18 10.58 -5.12 4.58
CA GLY A 18 11.21 -4.61 5.79
C GLY A 18 10.26 -4.61 7.00
N PRO A 19 10.77 -4.26 8.20
CA PRO A 19 9.95 -4.25 9.42
C PRO A 19 8.69 -3.38 9.32
N ASP A 20 8.76 -2.30 8.54
CA ASP A 20 7.66 -1.37 8.25
C ASP A 20 7.49 -1.10 6.75
N GLU A 21 8.01 -1.99 5.90
CA GLU A 21 7.95 -1.85 4.45
C GLU A 21 7.25 -3.06 3.81
N LEU A 22 6.28 -2.78 2.95
CA LEU A 22 5.57 -3.78 2.17
C LEU A 22 5.68 -3.44 0.69
N THR A 23 6.02 -4.44 -0.11
CA THR A 23 5.96 -4.37 -1.57
C THR A 23 4.74 -5.13 -2.09
N ILE A 24 4.04 -4.54 -3.06
CA ILE A 24 2.91 -5.15 -3.76
C ILE A 24 3.25 -5.13 -5.25
N GLN A 25 3.07 -6.25 -5.94
CA GLN A 25 3.34 -6.32 -7.37
C GLN A 25 2.18 -5.75 -8.19
N GLY A 26 2.42 -4.61 -8.85
CA GLY A 26 1.46 -3.93 -9.72
C GLY A 26 1.27 -2.46 -9.35
N ASP A 27 0.66 -1.68 -10.25
CA ASP A 27 0.32 -0.29 -10.00
C ASP A 27 -1.01 -0.22 -9.26
N PHE A 28 -0.94 -0.09 -7.94
CA PHE A 28 -2.10 -0.04 -7.04
C PHE A 28 -2.08 1.19 -6.14
N THR A 29 -1.23 2.16 -6.44
CA THR A 29 -1.02 3.37 -5.64
C THR A 29 -2.33 4.12 -5.46
N ASP A 30 -3.05 4.41 -6.55
CA ASP A 30 -4.42 4.99 -6.52
C ASP A 30 -5.40 4.18 -5.66
N GLN A 31 -5.34 2.84 -5.71
CA GLN A 31 -6.24 2.00 -4.92
C GLN A 31 -5.86 1.96 -3.44
N LEU A 32 -4.58 2.14 -3.11
CA LEU A 32 -4.12 2.21 -1.72
C LEU A 32 -4.64 3.47 -1.03
N PHE A 33 -4.73 4.60 -1.73
CA PHE A 33 -5.32 5.84 -1.19
C PHE A 33 -6.76 5.67 -0.72
N ASP A 34 -7.55 4.81 -1.38
CA ASP A 34 -8.93 4.53 -0.97
C ASP A 34 -9.01 3.40 0.08
N VAL A 35 -8.22 2.34 -0.13
CA VAL A 35 -8.24 1.13 0.71
C VAL A 35 -7.67 1.36 2.11
N ILE A 36 -6.64 2.20 2.25
CA ILE A 36 -6.01 2.47 3.55
C ILE A 36 -6.97 3.19 4.51
N PRO A 37 -7.57 4.35 4.17
CA PRO A 37 -8.53 5.01 5.07
C PRO A 37 -9.82 4.21 5.24
N GLU A 38 -10.27 3.45 4.22
CA GLU A 38 -11.41 2.53 4.33
C GLU A 38 -11.15 1.45 5.40
N LYS A 39 -9.94 0.87 5.41
CA LYS A 39 -9.58 -0.21 6.33
C LYS A 39 -9.17 0.30 7.72
N TRP A 40 -8.39 1.37 7.76
CA TRP A 40 -7.84 1.98 8.95
C TRP A 40 -8.37 3.40 9.08
N LYS A 41 -9.54 3.56 9.69
CA LYS A 41 -10.18 4.86 9.96
C LYS A 41 -9.36 5.85 10.81
N GLN A 42 -8.21 5.42 11.32
CA GLN A 42 -7.26 6.21 12.09
C GLN A 42 -6.14 6.80 11.22
N ILE A 43 -6.03 6.33 9.97
CA ILE A 43 -5.10 6.82 8.95
C ILE A 43 -5.96 7.61 7.98
N ASP A 44 -5.81 8.92 8.00
CA ASP A 44 -6.44 9.84 7.06
C ASP A 44 -5.62 9.95 5.77
N GLU A 45 -6.23 10.46 4.71
CA GLU A 45 -5.54 10.73 3.44
C GLU A 45 -4.33 11.66 3.60
N ASP A 46 -4.36 12.55 4.60
CA ASP A 46 -3.25 13.45 4.97
C ASP A 46 -2.01 12.69 5.47
N TYR A 47 -2.17 11.44 5.91
CA TYR A 47 -1.07 10.55 6.31
C TYR A 47 -0.55 9.68 5.18
N ILE A 48 -1.10 9.81 3.97
CA ILE A 48 -0.73 9.03 2.80
C ILE A 48 -0.11 10.00 1.79
N GLU A 49 1.18 9.80 1.50
CA GLU A 49 1.90 10.61 0.51
C GLU A 49 2.28 9.73 -0.68
N ASP A 50 1.93 10.18 -1.89
CA ASP A 50 2.38 9.54 -3.13
C ASP A 50 3.77 10.09 -3.45
N LEU A 51 4.78 9.25 -3.28
CA LEU A 51 6.15 9.57 -3.71
C LEU A 51 6.33 9.39 -5.23
N GLY A 52 5.30 8.87 -5.92
CA GLY A 52 5.28 8.65 -7.36
C GLY A 52 6.22 7.53 -7.81
N ASP A 53 6.29 7.33 -9.13
CA ASP A 53 7.33 6.51 -9.78
C ASP A 53 8.66 7.25 -9.63
N GLU A 54 9.40 7.01 -8.54
CA GLU A 54 10.82 7.32 -8.47
C GLU A 54 11.53 6.48 -9.54
N LYS A 55 11.45 6.90 -10.81
CA LYS A 55 12.52 6.64 -11.76
C LYS A 55 13.75 7.28 -11.16
N ALA A 56 14.56 6.46 -10.50
CA ALA A 56 15.96 6.77 -10.28
C ALA A 56 16.52 7.28 -11.62
N ALA A 57 16.78 8.58 -11.67
CA ALA A 57 17.50 9.22 -12.77
C ALA A 57 18.97 8.78 -12.76
#